data_AF-A0A233SPX9-F1
#
_entry.id   AF-A0A233SPX9-F1
#
_cell.length_a   1.000
_cell.length_b   1.000
_cell.length_c   1.000
_cell.angle_alpha   90.00
_cell.angle_beta   90.00
_cell.angle_gamma   90.00
#
_symmetry.space_group_name_H-M   'P 1'
#
loop_
_entity.id
_entity.type
_entity.pdbx_description
1 polymer ?
#
loop_
_entity_poly.entity_id
_entity_poly.type
_entity_poly.pdbx_seq_one_letter_code
_entity_poly.pdbx_strand_id
1 'polypeptide(L)'
;MSQPPFQPPPPPHQPPQSPYTPYNPYNQPAPPQQPFMNPAPPFQAPPFQQPPFQQPPFGQRPNAGGNPVGAVFLGFVVSVVVSGVYSGINLATYKEQSLTVANALYLGHALLNGAIVGCLVGLVGRRSNGARIGAAVIAALGAFFGYTNSLPLIIADAQTPSVVGDLLSDDPFFPAKAWWSSEAHGGVDWYSPLGLVLAAAAAWGLAYVVGNRRR
;
A
#
# COMPACT_ATOMS: atom_id res chain seq x y z
N MET A 1 14.49 -51.50 58.06
CA MET A 1 13.69 -51.40 56.82
C MET A 1 14.30 -50.25 56.01
N SER A 2 14.97 -50.55 54.91
CA SER A 2 15.68 -49.60 54.05
C SER A 2 14.75 -49.08 52.96
N GLN A 3 14.59 -47.75 52.87
CA GLN A 3 13.83 -47.10 51.80
C GLN A 3 14.57 -47.21 50.45
N PRO A 4 13.85 -47.46 49.34
CA PRO A 4 14.44 -47.41 48.01
C PRO A 4 14.70 -45.96 47.57
N PRO A 5 15.78 -45.71 46.80
CA PRO A 5 16.13 -44.37 46.35
C PRO A 5 15.15 -43.86 45.29
N PHE A 6 14.80 -42.58 45.41
CA PHE A 6 13.96 -41.84 44.47
C PHE A 6 14.67 -41.73 43.11
N GLN A 7 14.03 -42.21 42.04
CA GLN A 7 14.49 -41.97 40.67
C GLN A 7 13.79 -40.73 40.07
N PRO A 8 14.53 -39.81 39.44
CA PRO A 8 13.94 -38.67 38.75
C PRO A 8 13.18 -39.11 37.49
N PRO A 9 12.10 -38.39 37.11
CA PRO A 9 11.29 -38.73 35.96
C PRO A 9 12.06 -38.54 34.63
N PRO A 10 11.79 -39.38 33.62
CA PRO A 10 12.43 -39.25 32.32
C PRO A 10 11.97 -37.97 31.59
N PRO A 11 12.86 -37.35 30.79
CA PRO A 11 12.53 -36.16 30.02
C PRO A 11 11.49 -36.46 28.93
N PRO A 12 10.63 -35.48 28.58
CA PRO A 12 9.58 -35.66 27.58
C PRO A 12 10.15 -35.96 26.18
N HIS A 13 9.58 -36.96 25.53
CA HIS A 13 9.88 -37.33 24.15
C HIS A 13 9.53 -36.19 23.20
N GLN A 14 10.50 -35.77 22.39
CA GLN A 14 10.26 -34.84 21.29
C GLN A 14 9.44 -35.52 20.17
N PRO A 15 8.48 -34.80 19.56
CA PRO A 15 7.67 -35.35 18.48
C PRO A 15 8.51 -35.62 17.22
N PRO A 16 8.16 -36.65 16.42
CA PRO A 16 8.84 -36.95 15.15
C PRO A 16 8.74 -35.77 14.19
N GLN A 17 9.88 -35.27 13.71
CA GLN A 17 9.89 -34.30 12.62
C GLN A 17 9.45 -35.00 11.33
N SER A 18 8.35 -34.55 10.74
CA SER A 18 7.92 -34.98 9.41
C SER A 18 8.96 -34.59 8.35
N PRO A 19 9.27 -35.46 7.38
CA PRO A 19 10.16 -35.13 6.28
C PRO A 19 9.42 -34.20 5.31
N TYR A 20 9.56 -32.89 5.52
CA TYR A 20 9.18 -31.91 4.51
C TYR A 20 10.20 -31.94 3.38
N THR A 21 9.83 -32.55 2.26
CA THR A 21 10.46 -32.33 0.95
C THR A 21 10.22 -30.87 0.53
N PRO A 22 11.26 -30.05 0.34
CA PRO A 22 11.08 -28.69 -0.14
C PRO A 22 10.77 -28.72 -1.63
N TYR A 23 9.54 -28.37 -2.00
CA TYR A 23 9.22 -28.00 -3.38
C TYR A 23 9.92 -26.66 -3.67
N ASN A 24 10.96 -26.69 -4.51
CA ASN A 24 11.76 -25.52 -4.90
C ASN A 24 11.24 -24.99 -6.24
N PRO A 25 10.49 -23.87 -6.29
CA PRO A 25 9.83 -23.39 -7.51
C PRO A 25 10.75 -22.56 -8.43
N TYR A 26 12.03 -22.40 -8.09
CA TYR A 26 13.01 -21.75 -8.94
C TYR A 26 14.00 -22.77 -9.51
N ASN A 27 13.78 -23.13 -10.77
CA ASN A 27 14.76 -23.78 -11.64
C ASN A 27 16.00 -22.89 -11.76
N GLN A 28 16.94 -22.99 -10.82
CA GLN A 28 18.31 -22.58 -11.04
C GLN A 28 19.09 -23.74 -11.65
N PRO A 29 19.83 -23.53 -12.76
CA PRO A 29 20.66 -24.57 -13.34
C PRO A 29 21.74 -24.97 -12.32
N ALA A 30 21.80 -26.27 -12.03
CA ALA A 30 22.83 -26.85 -11.18
C ALA A 30 24.22 -26.54 -11.77
N PRO A 31 25.21 -26.15 -10.96
CA PRO A 31 26.57 -25.93 -11.45
C PRO A 31 27.15 -27.24 -12.00
N PRO A 32 27.91 -27.19 -13.12
CA PRO A 32 28.43 -28.38 -13.76
C PRO A 32 29.40 -29.13 -12.83
N GLN A 33 29.09 -30.40 -12.56
CA GLN A 33 30.01 -31.29 -11.86
C GLN A 33 31.21 -31.57 -12.78
N GLN A 34 32.40 -31.20 -12.31
CA GLN A 34 33.63 -31.49 -13.02
C GLN A 34 34.03 -32.97 -12.88
N PRO A 35 34.59 -33.59 -13.94
CA PRO A 35 35.03 -34.98 -13.89
C PRO A 35 36.32 -35.10 -13.08
N PHE A 36 36.32 -35.95 -12.06
CA PHE A 36 37.52 -36.34 -11.32
C PHE A 36 38.45 -37.17 -12.20
N MET A 37 39.68 -36.70 -12.41
CA MET A 37 40.73 -37.40 -13.15
C MET A 37 42.00 -37.54 -12.29
N ASN A 38 42.28 -38.78 -11.92
CA ASN A 38 43.57 -39.44 -11.59
C ASN A 38 44.40 -39.05 -10.34
N PRO A 39 45.18 -40.01 -9.78
CA PRO A 39 45.83 -39.91 -8.47
C PRO A 39 47.29 -39.41 -8.58
N ALA A 40 47.69 -38.57 -7.65
CA ALA A 40 49.07 -38.09 -7.48
C ALA A 40 49.46 -38.09 -5.98
N PRO A 41 50.76 -38.25 -5.64
CA PRO A 41 51.24 -38.74 -4.34
C PRO A 41 51.13 -37.72 -3.19
N PRO A 42 51.21 -38.19 -1.92
CA PRO A 42 50.80 -37.41 -0.76
C PRO A 42 51.90 -36.43 -0.34
N PHE A 43 51.66 -35.14 -0.57
CA PHE A 43 52.32 -34.07 0.17
C PHE A 43 51.38 -33.61 1.30
N GLN A 44 51.80 -33.86 2.54
CA GLN A 44 51.11 -33.38 3.74
C GLN A 44 51.29 -31.86 3.86
N ALA A 45 50.24 -31.12 3.47
CA ALA A 45 50.11 -29.70 3.75
C ALA A 45 49.45 -29.49 5.13
N PRO A 46 49.85 -28.44 5.89
CA PRO A 46 49.28 -28.14 7.20
C PRO A 46 47.79 -27.80 7.09
N PRO A 47 46.96 -28.20 8.08
CA PRO A 47 45.52 -28.03 8.04
C PRO A 47 45.16 -26.55 8.18
N PHE A 48 44.80 -25.91 7.08
CA PHE A 48 44.12 -24.62 7.11
C PHE A 48 42.70 -24.82 7.64
N GLN A 49 42.49 -24.49 8.91
CA GLN A 49 41.16 -24.36 9.50
C GLN A 49 40.47 -23.15 8.86
N GLN A 50 39.58 -23.42 7.90
CA GLN A 50 38.70 -22.38 7.36
C GLN A 50 37.69 -21.96 8.44
N PRO A 51 37.50 -20.65 8.68
CA PRO A 51 36.45 -20.17 9.57
C PRO A 51 35.10 -20.71 9.08
N PRO A 52 34.25 -21.29 9.96
CA PRO A 52 32.95 -21.77 9.55
C PRO A 52 32.14 -20.60 9.01
N PHE A 53 31.77 -20.67 7.73
CA PHE A 53 30.80 -19.77 7.12
C PHE A 53 29.48 -19.91 7.89
N GLN A 54 29.21 -18.99 8.80
CA GLN A 54 27.89 -18.82 9.37
C GLN A 54 26.99 -18.28 8.26
N GLN A 55 26.19 -19.16 7.65
CA GLN A 55 25.12 -18.74 6.79
C GLN A 55 24.22 -17.78 7.59
N PRO A 56 23.95 -16.55 7.10
CA PRO A 56 22.99 -15.68 7.74
C PRO A 56 21.66 -16.44 7.83
N PRO A 57 20.98 -16.42 8.99
CA PRO A 57 19.75 -17.19 9.21
C PRO A 57 18.76 -16.93 8.08
N PHE A 58 18.56 -17.92 7.21
CA PHE A 58 17.52 -17.87 6.20
C PHE A 58 16.17 -17.77 6.91
N GLY A 59 15.47 -16.65 6.74
CA GLY A 59 14.03 -16.56 7.02
C GLY A 59 13.59 -15.67 8.17
N GLN A 60 14.47 -15.13 9.02
CA GLN A 60 14.04 -14.10 9.98
C GLN A 60 14.11 -12.72 9.34
N ARG A 61 13.14 -12.41 8.46
CA ARG A 61 12.81 -10.99 8.22
C ARG A 61 12.46 -10.40 9.59
N PRO A 62 13.14 -9.33 10.03
CA PRO A 62 12.72 -8.62 11.23
C PRO A 62 11.22 -8.34 11.07
N ASN A 63 10.41 -8.72 12.06
CA ASN A 63 9.01 -8.33 12.10
C ASN A 63 8.98 -6.81 11.92
N ALA A 64 8.68 -6.38 10.69
CA ALA A 64 8.54 -4.99 10.36
C ALA A 64 7.28 -4.56 11.10
N GLY A 65 7.44 -4.12 12.34
CA GLY A 65 6.32 -3.73 13.19
C GLY A 65 5.44 -2.76 12.42
N GLY A 66 4.13 -2.78 12.68
CA GLY A 66 3.16 -1.98 11.95
C GLY A 66 1.88 -2.77 11.72
N ASN A 67 0.76 -2.07 11.56
CA ASN A 67 -0.53 -2.68 11.25
C ASN A 67 -0.96 -2.21 9.85
N PRO A 68 -0.61 -2.93 8.78
CA PRO A 68 -0.88 -2.46 7.42
C PRO A 68 -2.38 -2.35 7.12
N VAL A 69 -3.20 -3.28 7.64
CA VAL A 69 -4.65 -3.24 7.45
C VAL A 69 -5.26 -2.04 8.17
N GLY A 70 -4.88 -1.83 9.44
CA GLY A 70 -5.32 -0.67 10.21
C GLY A 70 -4.86 0.65 9.60
N ALA A 71 -3.66 0.68 9.00
CA ALA A 71 -3.16 1.84 8.29
C ALA A 71 -4.01 2.19 7.07
N VAL A 72 -4.32 1.19 6.23
CA VAL A 72 -5.17 1.34 5.04
C VAL A 72 -6.57 1.79 5.44
N PHE A 73 -7.17 1.17 6.47
CA PHE A 73 -8.49 1.57 6.96
C PHE A 73 -8.51 3.02 7.48
N LEU A 74 -7.49 3.40 8.27
CA LEU A 74 -7.35 4.78 8.74
C LEU A 74 -7.21 5.76 7.57
N GLY A 75 -6.35 5.42 6.59
CA GLY A 75 -6.18 6.19 5.37
C GLY A 75 -7.50 6.37 4.63
N PHE A 76 -8.31 5.32 4.52
CA PHE A 76 -9.62 5.37 3.88
C PHE A 76 -10.57 6.34 4.60
N VAL A 77 -10.73 6.19 5.92
CA VAL A 77 -11.62 7.06 6.71
C VAL A 77 -11.21 8.52 6.59
N VAL A 78 -9.92 8.81 6.71
CA VAL A 78 -9.42 10.19 6.60
C VAL A 78 -9.59 10.73 5.18
N SER A 79 -9.36 9.90 4.16
CA SER A 79 -9.59 10.27 2.75
C SER A 79 -11.06 10.67 2.53
N VAL A 80 -12.02 9.91 3.05
CA VAL A 80 -13.46 10.24 2.98
C VAL A 80 -13.75 11.59 3.62
N VAL A 81 -13.18 11.89 4.79
CA VAL A 81 -13.37 13.18 5.46
C VAL A 81 -12.79 14.33 4.63
N VAL A 82 -11.55 14.19 4.13
CA VAL A 82 -10.91 15.22 3.31
C VAL A 82 -11.66 15.46 2.00
N SER A 83 -12.14 14.39 1.36
CA SER A 83 -13.01 14.45 0.18
C SER A 83 -14.32 15.16 0.47
N GLY A 84 -14.98 14.85 1.60
CA GLY A 84 -16.23 15.51 2.00
C GLY A 84 -16.04 17.01 2.26
N VAL A 85 -14.93 17.40 2.91
CA VAL A 85 -14.57 18.82 3.11
C VAL A 85 -14.37 19.51 1.77
N TYR A 86 -13.65 18.89 0.83
CA TYR A 86 -13.48 19.45 -0.51
C TYR A 86 -14.80 19.59 -1.26
N SER A 87 -15.68 18.57 -1.22
CA SER A 87 -17.01 18.66 -1.83
C SER A 87 -17.83 19.81 -1.22
N GLY A 88 -17.75 20.01 0.10
CA GLY A 88 -18.38 21.12 0.79
C GLY A 88 -17.81 22.49 0.41
N ILE A 89 -16.49 22.61 0.23
CA ILE A 89 -15.85 23.84 -0.26
C ILE A 89 -16.33 24.17 -1.68
N ASN A 90 -16.37 23.18 -2.57
CA ASN A 90 -16.91 23.37 -3.92
C ASN A 90 -18.37 23.81 -3.88
N LEU A 91 -19.22 23.12 -3.11
CA LEU A 91 -20.62 23.53 -2.93
C LEU A 91 -20.74 24.97 -2.40
N ALA A 92 -19.88 25.38 -1.48
CA ALA A 92 -19.94 26.74 -0.91
C ALA A 92 -19.45 27.83 -1.89
N THR A 93 -18.64 27.49 -2.89
CA THR A 93 -17.94 28.49 -3.72
C THR A 93 -18.24 28.40 -5.21
N TYR A 94 -18.97 27.37 -5.68
CA TYR A 94 -19.12 27.08 -7.12
C TYR A 94 -19.67 28.24 -7.96
N LYS A 95 -20.50 29.12 -7.39
CA LYS A 95 -21.07 30.30 -8.09
C LYS A 95 -20.03 31.35 -8.46
N GLU A 96 -18.91 31.38 -7.74
CA GLU A 96 -17.86 32.40 -7.86
C GLU A 96 -16.56 31.83 -8.45
N GLN A 97 -16.50 30.51 -8.66
CA GLN A 97 -15.31 29.84 -9.16
C GLN A 97 -15.15 30.04 -10.67
N SER A 98 -13.96 30.51 -11.08
CA SER A 98 -13.51 30.35 -12.46
C SER A 98 -13.02 28.92 -12.70
N LEU A 99 -12.96 28.50 -13.96
CA LEU A 99 -12.41 27.18 -14.34
C LEU A 99 -10.99 26.97 -13.79
N THR A 100 -10.14 27.99 -13.83
CA THR A 100 -8.78 27.93 -13.28
C THR A 100 -8.80 27.70 -11.77
N VAL A 101 -9.69 28.37 -11.04
CA VAL A 101 -9.84 28.20 -9.58
C VAL A 101 -10.35 26.80 -9.26
N ALA A 102 -11.35 26.30 -9.97
CA ALA A 102 -11.86 24.94 -9.79
C ALA A 102 -10.76 23.88 -10.02
N ASN A 103 -9.99 24.00 -11.11
CA ASN A 103 -8.89 23.08 -11.41
C ASN A 103 -7.78 23.16 -10.36
N ALA A 104 -7.41 24.36 -9.91
CA ALA A 104 -6.42 24.55 -8.86
C ALA A 104 -6.89 23.96 -7.52
N LEU A 105 -8.16 24.14 -7.16
CA LEU A 105 -8.77 23.55 -5.97
C LEU A 105 -8.78 22.02 -6.05
N TYR A 106 -9.13 21.45 -7.20
CA TYR A 106 -9.10 20.00 -7.39
C TYR A 106 -7.68 19.43 -7.22
N LEU A 107 -6.67 20.01 -7.90
CA LEU A 107 -5.28 19.56 -7.76
C LEU A 107 -4.75 19.77 -6.33
N GLY A 108 -5.11 20.90 -5.70
CA GLY A 108 -4.77 21.19 -4.31
C GLY A 108 -5.37 20.16 -3.35
N HIS A 109 -6.65 19.81 -3.54
CA HIS A 109 -7.32 18.74 -2.79
C HIS A 109 -6.64 17.39 -3.01
N ALA A 110 -6.37 17.01 -4.26
CA ALA A 110 -5.72 15.75 -4.59
C ALA A 110 -4.35 15.61 -3.90
N LEU A 111 -3.53 16.67 -3.96
CA LEU A 111 -2.23 16.72 -3.29
C LEU A 111 -2.37 16.65 -1.76
N LEU A 112 -3.28 17.44 -1.17
CA LEU A 112 -3.52 17.49 0.27
C LEU A 112 -4.02 16.13 0.79
N ASN A 113 -4.99 15.55 0.09
CA ASN A 113 -5.52 14.23 0.42
C ASN A 113 -4.43 13.17 0.38
N GLY A 114 -3.66 13.13 -0.71
CA GLY A 114 -2.53 12.23 -0.84
C GLY A 114 -1.50 12.43 0.27
N ALA A 115 -1.19 13.68 0.63
CA ALA A 115 -0.23 13.97 1.68
C ALA A 115 -0.67 13.48 3.06
N ILE A 116 -1.92 13.76 3.44
CA ILE A 116 -2.49 13.34 4.73
C ILE A 116 -2.56 11.81 4.80
N VAL A 117 -3.16 11.17 3.78
CA VAL A 117 -3.27 9.70 3.70
C VAL A 117 -1.89 9.06 3.76
N GLY A 118 -0.95 9.52 2.94
CA GLY A 118 0.42 9.00 2.91
C GLY A 118 1.13 9.09 4.24
N CYS A 119 1.06 10.24 4.92
CA CYS A 119 1.70 10.41 6.23
C CYS A 119 1.11 9.46 7.28
N LEU A 120 -0.21 9.40 7.40
CA LEU A 120 -0.88 8.55 8.40
C LEU A 120 -0.64 7.07 8.12
N VAL A 121 -0.78 6.65 6.86
CA VAL A 121 -0.54 5.26 6.47
C VAL A 121 0.93 4.89 6.67
N GLY A 122 1.86 5.79 6.38
CA GLY A 122 3.29 5.60 6.66
C GLY A 122 3.58 5.41 8.15
N LEU A 123 2.95 6.21 9.02
CA LEU A 123 3.11 6.11 10.47
C LEU A 123 2.62 4.76 11.01
N VAL A 124 1.45 4.30 10.58
CA VAL A 124 0.80 3.09 11.13
C VAL A 124 1.28 1.82 10.43
N GLY A 125 1.43 1.86 9.10
CA GLY A 125 1.82 0.74 8.26
C GLY A 125 3.32 0.53 8.15
N ARG A 126 4.12 1.52 8.58
CA ARG A 126 5.60 1.49 8.59
C ARG A 126 6.18 1.04 7.24
N ARG A 127 7.00 -0.01 7.21
CA ARG A 127 7.71 -0.47 6.01
C ARG A 127 6.87 -1.37 5.10
N SER A 128 5.57 -1.51 5.36
CA SER A 128 4.70 -2.38 4.57
C SER A 128 4.45 -1.81 3.16
N ASN A 129 4.81 -2.59 2.14
CA ASN A 129 4.48 -2.26 0.75
C ASN A 129 2.97 -2.27 0.50
N GLY A 130 2.23 -3.18 1.15
CA GLY A 130 0.77 -3.22 1.06
C GLY A 130 0.12 -1.93 1.57
N ALA A 131 0.64 -1.37 2.67
CA ALA A 131 0.17 -0.09 3.19
C ALA A 131 0.45 1.06 2.20
N ARG A 132 1.63 1.12 1.59
CA ARG A 132 1.99 2.16 0.61
C ARG A 132 1.12 2.11 -0.65
N ILE A 133 0.90 0.91 -1.18
CA ILE A 133 0.04 0.70 -2.35
C ILE A 133 -1.40 1.06 -1.99
N GLY A 134 -1.88 0.61 -0.83
CA GLY A 134 -3.22 0.96 -0.33
C GLY A 134 -3.40 2.47 -0.16
N ALA A 135 -2.39 3.18 0.37
CA ALA A 135 -2.39 4.64 0.48
C ALA A 135 -2.54 5.32 -0.90
N ALA A 136 -1.78 4.87 -1.89
CA ALA A 136 -1.83 5.41 -3.25
C ALA A 136 -3.22 5.26 -3.87
N VAL A 137 -3.81 4.07 -3.76
CA VAL A 137 -5.15 3.77 -4.27
C VAL A 137 -6.21 4.60 -3.55
N ILE A 138 -6.18 4.62 -2.22
CA ILE A 138 -7.15 5.37 -1.41
C ILE A 138 -7.08 6.87 -1.68
N ALA A 139 -5.89 7.43 -1.84
CA ALA A 139 -5.72 8.84 -2.11
C ALA A 139 -6.29 9.23 -3.48
N ALA A 140 -6.04 8.42 -4.51
CA ALA A 140 -6.61 8.61 -5.83
C ALA A 140 -8.14 8.49 -5.81
N LEU A 141 -8.68 7.46 -5.14
CA LEU A 141 -10.13 7.33 -4.96
C LEU A 141 -10.73 8.51 -4.20
N GLY A 142 -10.05 9.02 -3.17
CA GLY A 142 -10.49 10.21 -2.45
C GLY A 142 -10.54 11.45 -3.34
N ALA A 143 -9.54 11.67 -4.19
CA ALA A 143 -9.57 12.78 -5.15
C ALA A 143 -10.75 12.65 -6.12
N PHE A 144 -10.95 11.45 -6.67
CA PHE A 144 -12.08 11.13 -7.56
C PHE A 144 -13.44 11.36 -6.88
N PHE A 145 -13.65 10.78 -5.69
CA PHE A 145 -14.91 10.89 -4.96
C PHE A 145 -15.16 12.29 -4.41
N GLY A 146 -14.11 13.03 -4.05
CA GLY A 146 -14.23 14.44 -3.67
C GLY A 146 -14.83 15.29 -4.78
N TYR A 147 -14.36 15.11 -6.02
CA TYR A 147 -14.91 15.80 -7.19
C TYR A 147 -16.32 15.29 -7.51
N THR A 148 -16.47 13.98 -7.71
CA THR A 148 -17.73 13.41 -8.21
C THR A 148 -18.88 13.57 -7.23
N ASN A 149 -18.65 13.52 -5.92
CA ASN A 149 -19.70 13.80 -4.93
C ASN A 149 -20.08 15.28 -4.86
N SER A 150 -19.21 16.20 -5.30
CA SER A 150 -19.54 17.62 -5.30
C SER A 150 -20.59 17.98 -6.36
N LEU A 151 -20.61 17.26 -7.49
CA LEU A 151 -21.52 17.57 -8.60
C LEU A 151 -23.00 17.38 -8.23
N PRO A 152 -23.45 16.22 -7.69
CA PRO A 152 -24.84 16.07 -7.24
C PRO A 152 -25.24 17.14 -6.22
N LEU A 153 -24.33 17.51 -5.30
CA LEU A 153 -24.60 18.54 -4.30
C LEU A 153 -24.80 19.92 -4.95
N ILE A 154 -23.94 20.27 -5.90
CA ILE A 154 -24.04 21.53 -6.65
C ILE A 154 -25.33 21.57 -7.47
N ILE A 155 -25.71 20.46 -8.13
CA ILE A 155 -26.95 20.40 -8.91
C ILE A 155 -28.18 20.53 -8.00
N ALA A 156 -28.16 19.89 -6.83
CA ALA A 156 -29.22 20.02 -5.85
C ALA A 156 -29.40 21.48 -5.38
N ASP A 157 -28.31 22.23 -5.18
CA ASP A 157 -28.36 23.66 -4.80
C ASP A 157 -28.75 24.58 -5.96
N ALA A 158 -28.20 24.33 -7.16
CA ALA A 158 -28.43 25.18 -8.33
C ALA A 158 -29.85 25.05 -8.88
N GLN A 159 -30.48 23.89 -8.69
CA GLN A 159 -31.81 23.59 -9.20
C GLN A 159 -32.71 23.16 -8.05
N THR A 160 -32.97 21.86 -7.93
CA THR A 160 -33.70 21.25 -6.82
C THR A 160 -33.18 19.83 -6.56
N PRO A 161 -33.29 19.31 -5.32
CA PRO A 161 -32.83 17.96 -5.00
C PRO A 161 -33.49 16.83 -5.83
N SER A 162 -34.73 17.01 -6.30
CA SER A 162 -35.41 16.01 -7.13
C SER A 162 -34.73 15.80 -8.48
N VAL A 163 -34.17 16.86 -9.07
CA VAL A 163 -33.44 16.75 -10.34
C VAL A 163 -32.25 15.82 -10.24
N VAL A 164 -31.58 15.78 -9.09
CA VAL A 164 -30.47 14.83 -8.86
C VAL A 164 -30.96 13.39 -8.91
N GLY A 165 -32.14 13.12 -8.33
CA GLY A 165 -32.76 11.80 -8.37
C GLY A 165 -33.10 11.38 -9.79
N ASP A 166 -33.71 12.26 -10.57
CA ASP A 166 -34.05 12.00 -11.98
C ASP A 166 -32.79 11.79 -12.81
N LEU A 167 -31.81 12.69 -12.69
CA LEU A 167 -30.52 12.63 -13.40
C LEU A 167 -29.77 11.33 -13.12
N LEU A 168 -29.68 10.90 -11.86
CA LEU A 168 -28.97 9.67 -11.50
C LEU A 168 -29.77 8.40 -11.85
N SER A 169 -31.09 8.51 -12.04
CA SER A 169 -31.92 7.43 -12.57
C SER A 169 -31.70 7.23 -14.06
N ASP A 170 -31.57 8.33 -14.81
CA ASP A 170 -31.34 8.30 -16.26
C ASP A 170 -29.87 8.03 -16.62
N ASP A 171 -28.92 8.64 -15.90
CA ASP A 171 -27.48 8.46 -16.07
C ASP A 171 -26.74 8.34 -14.72
N PRO A 172 -26.68 7.12 -14.13
CA PRO A 172 -26.04 6.91 -12.82
C PRO A 172 -24.52 7.18 -12.83
N PHE A 173 -23.90 7.20 -14.01
CA PHE A 173 -22.47 7.50 -14.16
C PHE A 173 -22.21 8.96 -14.53
N PHE A 174 -23.23 9.82 -14.52
CA PHE A 174 -23.09 11.23 -14.84
C PHE A 174 -21.92 11.90 -14.09
N PRO A 175 -21.77 11.76 -12.75
CA PRO A 175 -20.66 12.41 -12.05
C PRO A 175 -19.28 11.95 -12.53
N ALA A 176 -19.13 10.64 -12.81
CA ALA A 176 -17.88 10.08 -13.31
C ALA A 176 -17.57 10.53 -14.75
N LYS A 177 -18.60 10.63 -15.60
CA LYS A 177 -18.47 11.14 -16.97
C LYS A 177 -18.06 12.61 -16.99
N ALA A 178 -18.71 13.42 -16.16
CA ALA A 178 -18.40 14.85 -15.99
C ALA A 178 -16.99 15.06 -15.46
N TRP A 179 -16.54 14.22 -14.51
CA TRP A 179 -15.15 14.24 -14.05
C TRP A 179 -14.15 13.96 -15.17
N TRP A 180 -14.44 13.06 -16.09
CA TRP A 180 -13.52 12.70 -17.17
C TRP A 180 -13.50 13.70 -18.33
N SER A 181 -14.57 14.50 -18.51
CA SER A 181 -14.83 15.22 -19.75
C SER A 181 -14.77 16.74 -19.58
N SER A 182 -14.16 17.45 -20.53
CA SER A 182 -14.08 18.91 -20.53
C SER A 182 -15.32 19.54 -21.14
N GLU A 183 -16.06 20.32 -20.35
CA GLU A 183 -17.21 21.11 -20.84
C GLU A 183 -16.79 22.22 -21.82
N ALA A 184 -15.59 22.77 -21.66
CA ALA A 184 -15.14 23.95 -22.41
C ALA A 184 -14.64 23.64 -23.83
N HIS A 185 -14.09 22.44 -24.07
CA HIS A 185 -13.41 22.13 -25.35
C HIS A 185 -13.90 20.83 -25.99
N GLY A 186 -14.74 20.04 -25.30
CA GLY A 186 -15.05 18.67 -25.68
C GLY A 186 -13.84 17.74 -25.54
N GLY A 187 -14.07 16.49 -25.14
CA GLY A 187 -13.00 15.51 -24.92
C GLY A 187 -12.54 15.42 -23.47
N VAL A 188 -11.33 14.89 -23.24
CA VAL A 188 -10.84 14.54 -21.89
C VAL A 188 -10.40 15.79 -21.12
N ASP A 189 -10.88 15.96 -19.89
CA ASP A 189 -10.29 16.90 -18.95
C ASP A 189 -9.01 16.29 -18.37
N TRP A 190 -7.85 16.76 -18.84
CA TRP A 190 -6.55 16.24 -18.40
C TRP A 190 -6.19 16.61 -16.95
N TYR A 191 -6.86 17.58 -16.33
CA TYR A 191 -6.65 17.88 -14.91
C TYR A 191 -7.12 16.73 -14.02
N SER A 192 -8.20 16.07 -14.41
CA SER A 192 -8.81 14.95 -13.70
C SER A 192 -7.86 13.77 -13.46
N PRO A 193 -7.29 13.12 -14.50
CA PRO A 193 -6.31 12.05 -14.31
C PRO A 193 -5.01 12.56 -13.69
N LEU A 194 -4.58 13.80 -13.96
CA LEU A 194 -3.42 14.39 -13.31
C LEU A 194 -3.60 14.46 -11.80
N GLY A 195 -4.79 14.83 -11.31
CA GLY A 195 -5.13 14.81 -9.89
C GLY A 195 -4.99 13.41 -9.28
N LEU A 196 -5.42 12.35 -9.97
CA LEU A 196 -5.26 10.98 -9.47
C LEU A 196 -3.78 10.59 -9.32
N VAL A 197 -2.97 10.90 -10.34
CA VAL A 197 -1.53 10.63 -10.34
C VAL A 197 -0.86 11.41 -9.21
N LEU A 198 -1.21 12.69 -9.06
CA LEU A 198 -0.67 13.56 -8.02
C LEU A 198 -0.99 13.03 -6.62
N ALA A 199 -2.25 12.66 -6.36
CA ALA A 199 -2.69 12.11 -5.09
C ALA A 199 -1.98 10.78 -4.78
N ALA A 200 -1.91 9.87 -5.75
CA ALA A 200 -1.27 8.57 -5.60
C ALA A 200 0.24 8.71 -5.35
N ALA A 201 0.92 9.55 -6.11
CA ALA A 201 2.36 9.79 -5.97
C ALA A 201 2.70 10.43 -4.62
N ALA A 202 1.93 11.44 -4.19
CA ALA A 202 2.09 12.07 -2.90
C ALA A 202 1.88 11.07 -1.75
N ALA A 203 0.80 10.29 -1.80
CA ALA A 203 0.49 9.30 -0.78
C ALA A 203 1.54 8.20 -0.69
N TRP A 204 1.94 7.63 -1.82
CA TRP A 204 2.95 6.59 -1.85
C TRP A 204 4.30 7.12 -1.35
N GLY A 205 4.73 8.28 -1.86
CA GLY A 205 6.02 8.88 -1.54
C GLY A 205 6.13 9.22 -0.06
N LEU A 206 5.09 9.85 0.52
CA LEU A 206 5.07 10.17 1.93
C LEU A 206 4.93 8.93 2.81
N ALA A 207 4.11 7.95 2.43
CA ALA A 207 4.03 6.67 3.15
C ALA A 207 5.39 5.95 3.16
N TYR A 208 6.13 6.01 2.05
CA TYR A 208 7.47 5.45 1.95
C TYR A 208 8.46 6.16 2.88
N VAL A 209 8.55 7.49 2.78
CA VAL A 209 9.49 8.30 3.57
C VAL A 209 9.17 8.20 5.06
N VAL A 210 7.91 8.42 5.45
CA VAL A 210 7.47 8.41 6.85
C VAL A 210 7.57 7.02 7.45
N GLY A 211 7.16 5.98 6.72
CA GLY A 211 7.19 4.60 7.19
C GLY A 211 8.60 3.99 7.29
N ASN A 212 9.60 4.59 6.61
CA ASN A 212 10.99 4.16 6.70
C ASN A 212 11.81 4.85 7.79
N ARG A 213 11.34 5.97 8.37
CA ARG A 213 12.05 6.65 9.46
C ARG A 213 12.19 5.71 10.66
N ARG A 214 13.44 5.49 11.11
CA ARG A 214 13.74 4.78 12.36
C ARG A 214 13.36 5.72 13.51
N ARG A 215 12.43 5.28 14.37
CA ARG A 215 12.19 5.89 15.68
C ARG A 215 12.94 5.08 16.72
#